data_AF-A0AAD5BMC5-F1
#
_entry.id   AF-A0AAD5BMC5-F1
#
_cell.length_a   1.000
_cell.length_b   1.000
_cell.length_c   1.000
_cell.angle_alpha   90.00
_cell.angle_beta   90.00
_cell.angle_gamma   90.00
#
_symmetry.space_group_name_H-M   'P 1'
#
loop_
_entity.id
_entity.type
_entity.pdbx_description
1 polymer ?
#
loop_
_entity_poly.entity_id
_entity_poly.type
_entity_poly.pdbx_seq_one_letter_code
_entity_poly.pdbx_strand_id
1 'polypeptide(L)'
;MENEDSFFTNPMVKSFYKNHIKTVLTRRNTITGVMYKDDPTIMAWELMNEPRCPSDISGATIHVRTSISFIFYTNHLLEVGLEGFYGVSSSQKNPNNLLDHGTDYITNNQIREVDFATVHSYPDQWLSNQNNDVQLDFLQQWIYNHIVDAQKALGKPIFFAEFGKSLKQPSFNVTQRDQLYNAIYSWIYRSVSTGGAAAGGLFWQQLVQGMDAYKDGYEVILTEPSSTVRLITGQAKILSIYRSR
;
A
#
# COMPACT_ATOMS: atom_id res chain seq x y z
N MET A 1 26.11 -5.58 -13.12
CA MET A 1 25.30 -5.32 -11.90
C MET A 1 25.10 -6.67 -11.24
N GLU A 2 25.43 -6.80 -9.96
CA GLU A 2 25.56 -8.11 -9.28
C GLU A 2 24.21 -8.72 -8.84
N ASN A 3 23.11 -7.93 -8.83
CA ASN A 3 21.69 -8.32 -8.80
C ASN A 3 20.83 -7.03 -8.74
N GLU A 4 19.50 -7.13 -8.82
CA GLU A 4 18.61 -5.96 -8.68
C GLU A 4 18.70 -5.31 -7.29
N ASP A 5 18.93 -6.12 -6.24
CA ASP A 5 19.10 -5.67 -4.86
C ASP A 5 20.31 -4.73 -4.66
N SER A 6 21.26 -4.71 -5.60
CA SER A 6 22.32 -3.70 -5.67
C SER A 6 21.77 -2.27 -5.70
N PHE A 7 20.51 -2.09 -6.09
CA PHE A 7 19.79 -0.82 -5.99
C PHE A 7 19.80 -0.24 -4.56
N PHE A 8 19.79 -1.09 -3.52
CA PHE A 8 19.77 -0.66 -2.11
C PHE A 8 21.15 -0.33 -1.54
N THR A 9 22.21 -0.95 -2.06
CA THR A 9 23.56 -0.90 -1.47
C THR A 9 24.55 -0.08 -2.29
N ASN A 10 24.44 -0.08 -3.62
CA ASN A 10 25.41 0.56 -4.50
C ASN A 10 25.41 2.10 -4.33
N PRO A 11 26.52 2.75 -3.92
CA PRO A 11 26.55 4.19 -3.65
C PRO A 11 26.20 5.05 -4.87
N MET A 12 26.58 4.63 -6.07
CA MET A 12 26.28 5.35 -7.31
C MET A 12 24.78 5.28 -7.62
N VAL A 13 24.18 4.09 -7.55
CA VAL A 13 22.74 3.93 -7.79
C VAL A 13 21.92 4.69 -6.76
N LYS A 14 22.33 4.66 -5.48
CA LYS A 14 21.73 5.48 -4.42
C LYS A 14 21.80 6.98 -4.74
N SER A 15 22.89 7.45 -5.34
CA SER A 15 23.02 8.85 -5.76
C SER A 15 22.03 9.22 -6.87
N PHE A 16 21.79 8.33 -7.84
CA PHE A 16 20.81 8.55 -8.91
C PHE A 16 19.40 8.66 -8.34
N TYR A 17 19.02 7.76 -7.44
CA TYR A 17 17.73 7.81 -6.78
C TYR A 17 17.54 9.09 -5.95
N LYS A 18 18.55 9.50 -5.19
CA LYS A 18 18.52 10.79 -4.45
C LYS A 18 18.38 12.00 -5.37
N ASN A 19 19.08 12.00 -6.51
CA ASN A 19 18.97 13.07 -7.51
C ASN A 19 17.57 13.12 -8.13
N HIS A 20 16.96 11.97 -8.39
CA HIS A 20 15.58 11.88 -8.86
C HIS A 20 14.60 12.49 -7.84
N ILE A 21 14.65 12.05 -6.57
CA ILE A 21 13.81 12.61 -5.49
C ILE A 21 13.95 14.13 -5.44
N LYS A 22 15.20 14.65 -5.40
CA LYS A 22 15.44 16.08 -5.35
C LYS A 22 14.82 16.81 -6.55
N THR A 23 14.92 16.23 -7.74
CA THR A 23 14.37 16.81 -8.97
C THR A 23 12.85 16.88 -8.92
N VAL A 24 12.19 15.81 -8.46
CA VAL A 24 10.73 15.78 -8.33
C VAL A 24 10.25 16.76 -7.26
N LEU A 25 10.82 16.72 -6.05
CA LEU A 25 10.44 17.60 -4.94
C LEU A 25 10.60 19.08 -5.29
N THR A 26 11.69 19.45 -5.98
CA THR A 26 11.99 20.84 -6.33
C THR A 26 11.42 21.28 -7.68
N ARG A 27 10.67 20.41 -8.37
CA ARG A 27 9.99 20.77 -9.61
C ARG A 27 8.97 21.85 -9.33
N ARG A 28 9.10 22.97 -10.05
CA ARG A 28 8.05 24.00 -10.12
C ARG A 28 6.99 23.55 -11.12
N ASN A 29 5.76 23.40 -10.66
CA ASN A 29 4.62 23.13 -11.53
C ASN A 29 4.48 24.27 -12.54
N THR A 30 4.44 23.95 -13.84
CA THR A 30 4.34 24.96 -14.91
C THR A 30 2.95 25.57 -15.05
N ILE A 31 1.94 24.98 -14.40
CA ILE A 31 0.56 25.46 -14.39
C ILE A 31 0.31 26.32 -13.16
N THR A 32 0.58 25.79 -11.97
CA THR A 32 0.29 26.50 -10.69
C THR A 32 1.42 27.43 -10.25
N GLY A 33 2.63 27.24 -10.78
CA GLY A 33 3.83 27.96 -10.33
C GLY A 33 4.35 27.52 -8.96
N VAL A 34 3.69 26.58 -8.27
CA VAL A 34 4.08 26.08 -6.93
C VAL A 34 5.11 24.95 -7.07
N MET A 35 6.10 24.88 -6.18
CA MET A 35 7.02 23.74 -6.14
C MET A 35 6.32 22.53 -5.53
N TYR A 36 6.59 21.33 -6.05
CA TYR A 36 5.90 20.12 -5.60
C TYR A 36 6.06 19.86 -4.11
N LYS A 37 7.21 20.14 -3.50
CA LYS A 37 7.41 20.01 -2.04
C LYS A 37 6.55 20.96 -1.18
N ASP A 38 5.99 22.00 -1.79
CA ASP A 38 5.21 23.07 -1.15
C ASP A 38 3.72 23.04 -1.60
N ASP A 39 3.33 22.09 -2.46
CA ASP A 39 1.99 22.02 -3.05
C ASP A 39 1.05 21.14 -2.19
N PRO A 40 0.07 21.72 -1.47
CA PRO A 40 -0.79 20.98 -0.55
C PRO A 40 -1.74 20.00 -1.24
N THR A 41 -1.77 19.97 -2.58
CA THR A 41 -2.45 18.93 -3.35
C THR A 41 -1.83 17.56 -3.12
N ILE A 42 -0.52 17.50 -2.84
CA ILE A 42 0.21 16.26 -2.57
C ILE A 42 0.07 15.91 -1.08
N MET A 43 -0.61 14.81 -0.78
CA MET A 43 -0.77 14.33 0.60
C MET A 43 0.54 13.74 1.15
N ALA A 44 1.16 12.86 0.37
CA ALA A 44 2.28 12.05 0.81
C ALA A 44 3.24 11.74 -0.33
N TRP A 45 4.48 11.39 0.04
CA TRP A 45 5.47 10.77 -0.83
C TRP A 45 5.62 9.30 -0.47
N GLU A 46 5.66 8.46 -1.51
CA GLU A 46 6.02 7.05 -1.41
C GLU A 46 7.47 6.86 -1.81
N LEU A 47 8.25 6.14 -1.00
CA LEU A 47 9.65 5.86 -1.34
C LEU A 47 9.75 4.92 -2.54
N MET A 48 9.00 3.82 -2.52
CA MET A 48 9.05 2.81 -3.57
C MET A 48 7.82 1.93 -3.52
N ASN A 49 7.20 1.70 -4.66
CA ASN A 49 6.16 0.68 -4.78
C ASN A 49 6.75 -0.73 -4.56
N GLU A 50 6.17 -1.46 -3.60
CA GLU A 50 6.41 -2.89 -3.35
C GLU A 50 7.90 -3.27 -3.28
N PRO A 51 8.71 -2.64 -2.41
CA PRO A 51 10.13 -2.93 -2.35
C PRO A 51 10.36 -4.36 -1.87
N ARG A 52 11.17 -5.11 -2.61
CA ARG A 52 11.61 -6.46 -2.26
C ARG A 52 13.14 -6.49 -2.20
N CYS A 53 13.70 -7.27 -1.27
CA CYS A 53 15.15 -7.51 -1.17
C CYS A 53 15.45 -8.96 -0.80
N PRO A 54 15.15 -9.93 -1.69
CA PRO A 54 15.30 -11.37 -1.40
C PRO A 54 16.72 -11.78 -0.98
N SER A 55 17.76 -11.02 -1.35
CA SER A 55 19.13 -11.29 -0.91
C SER A 55 19.38 -11.00 0.58
N ASP A 56 18.49 -10.27 1.25
CA ASP A 56 18.53 -9.98 2.69
C ASP A 56 17.14 -10.17 3.33
N ILE A 57 16.87 -11.39 3.80
CA ILE A 57 15.61 -11.76 4.45
C ILE A 57 15.38 -11.07 5.81
N SER A 58 16.35 -10.32 6.34
CA SER A 58 16.21 -9.65 7.64
C SER A 58 15.35 -8.39 7.58
N GLY A 59 15.15 -7.80 6.39
CA GLY A 59 14.50 -6.49 6.24
C GLY A 59 15.41 -5.29 6.54
N ALA A 60 16.65 -5.53 7.00
CA ALA A 60 17.57 -4.48 7.42
C ALA A 60 18.04 -3.62 6.25
N THR A 61 18.29 -4.22 5.08
CA THR A 61 18.74 -3.48 3.89
C THR A 61 17.73 -2.41 3.45
N ILE A 62 16.43 -2.72 3.49
CA ILE A 62 15.37 -1.74 3.22
C ILE A 62 15.28 -0.70 4.35
N HIS A 63 15.33 -1.12 5.62
CA HIS A 63 15.31 -0.21 6.78
C HIS A 63 16.42 0.86 6.76
N VAL A 64 17.67 0.44 6.49
CA VAL A 64 18.83 1.34 6.40
C VAL A 64 18.67 2.33 5.25
N ARG A 65 17.93 1.97 4.20
CA ARG A 65 17.70 2.85 3.08
C ARG A 65 16.58 3.85 3.32
N THR A 66 15.45 3.43 3.86
CA THR A 66 14.28 4.28 4.12
C THR A 66 14.59 5.38 5.15
N SER A 67 15.70 5.25 5.88
CA SER A 67 16.38 6.32 6.61
C SER A 67 16.99 7.39 5.67
N ILE A 68 16.21 7.92 4.73
CA ILE A 68 16.66 8.98 3.81
C ILE A 68 16.47 10.32 4.49
N SER A 69 17.56 10.86 5.01
CA SER A 69 17.61 12.17 5.67
C SER A 69 17.38 13.38 4.75
N PHE A 70 16.77 13.22 3.57
CA PHE A 70 16.60 14.30 2.58
C PHE A 70 15.14 14.72 2.35
N ILE A 71 14.17 13.98 2.89
CA ILE A 71 12.74 14.34 2.79
C ILE A 71 12.35 15.38 3.89
N PHE A 72 13.26 15.72 4.80
CA PHE A 72 13.07 16.72 5.87
C PHE A 72 12.81 18.18 5.44
N TYR A 73 12.48 18.45 4.18
CA TYR A 73 12.23 19.80 3.67
C TYR A 73 10.87 19.95 2.97
N THR A 74 9.93 19.03 3.22
CA THR A 74 8.55 19.14 2.77
C THR A 74 7.59 19.10 3.96
N ASN A 75 6.42 19.70 3.80
CA ASN A 75 5.31 19.61 4.75
C ASN A 75 4.42 18.38 4.49
N HIS A 76 4.79 17.52 3.55
CA HIS A 76 4.02 16.34 3.15
C HIS A 76 4.37 15.13 4.00
N LEU A 77 3.43 14.21 4.09
CA LEU A 77 3.65 12.93 4.75
C LEU A 77 4.61 12.06 3.95
N LEU A 78 5.23 11.08 4.61
CA LEU A 78 6.09 10.08 4.00
C LEU A 78 5.64 8.68 4.39
N GLU A 79 5.61 7.79 3.43
CA GLU A 79 5.47 6.35 3.67
C GLU A 79 6.46 5.55 2.80
N VAL A 80 6.55 4.24 3.02
CA VAL A 80 7.60 3.41 2.42
C VAL A 80 7.19 2.78 1.08
N GLY A 81 5.92 2.42 0.93
CA GLY A 81 5.30 1.69 -0.17
C GLY A 81 5.30 0.18 0.03
N LEU A 82 5.19 -0.27 1.29
CA LEU A 82 5.27 -1.69 1.62
C LEU A 82 3.96 -2.42 1.27
N GLU A 83 4.12 -3.62 0.71
CA GLU A 83 3.02 -4.59 0.65
C GLU A 83 2.57 -5.04 2.04
N GLY A 84 3.45 -5.00 3.03
CA GLY A 84 3.15 -5.32 4.44
C GLY A 84 3.76 -6.62 4.97
N PHE A 85 4.66 -7.29 4.24
CA PHE A 85 5.25 -8.53 4.75
C PHE A 85 6.06 -8.33 6.04
N TYR A 86 5.87 -9.26 6.97
CA TYR A 86 6.57 -9.32 8.24
C TYR A 86 7.93 -9.98 8.09
N GLY A 87 8.88 -9.56 8.93
CA GLY A 87 10.17 -10.23 9.06
C GLY A 87 10.09 -11.58 9.79
N VAL A 88 11.27 -12.18 10.01
CA VAL A 88 11.46 -13.53 10.57
C VAL A 88 10.66 -13.79 11.85
N SER A 89 10.52 -12.80 12.73
CA SER A 89 9.86 -12.94 14.04
C SER A 89 8.33 -13.10 13.96
N SER A 90 7.72 -12.75 12.82
CA SER A 90 6.27 -12.78 12.62
C SER A 90 5.88 -13.35 11.25
N SER A 91 6.75 -14.19 10.66
CA SER A 91 6.58 -14.76 9.32
C SER A 91 5.29 -15.56 9.16
N GLN A 92 4.74 -16.12 10.23
CA GLN A 92 3.46 -16.84 10.23
C GLN A 92 2.26 -15.97 9.81
N LYS A 93 2.43 -14.66 9.76
CA LYS A 93 1.41 -13.70 9.28
C LYS A 93 1.48 -13.49 7.76
N ASN A 94 2.57 -13.91 7.10
CA ASN A 94 2.77 -13.75 5.65
C ASN A 94 2.03 -14.83 4.85
N PRO A 95 1.73 -14.59 3.57
CA PRO A 95 1.21 -15.63 2.68
C PRO A 95 2.18 -16.82 2.64
N ASN A 96 1.67 -18.03 2.92
CA ASN A 96 2.45 -19.27 2.99
C ASN A 96 3.68 -19.20 3.92
N ASN A 97 3.67 -18.28 4.90
CA ASN A 97 4.78 -18.04 5.83
C ASN A 97 6.11 -17.66 5.15
N LEU A 98 6.06 -17.09 3.93
CA LEU A 98 7.25 -16.77 3.14
C LEU A 98 8.04 -15.59 3.73
N LEU A 99 9.35 -15.60 3.47
CA LEU A 99 10.33 -14.63 3.98
C LEU A 99 11.24 -14.06 2.88
N ASP A 100 11.05 -14.48 1.64
CA ASP A 100 11.83 -14.05 0.47
C ASP A 100 11.50 -12.62 0.00
N HIS A 101 10.68 -11.90 0.76
CA HIS A 101 10.33 -10.52 0.47
C HIS A 101 11.43 -9.53 0.87
N GLY A 102 12.23 -9.85 1.89
CA GLY A 102 13.32 -8.97 2.36
C GLY A 102 12.85 -7.66 3.00
N THR A 103 11.62 -7.65 3.52
CA THR A 103 11.01 -6.54 4.28
C THR A 103 10.63 -7.01 5.67
N ASP A 104 10.45 -6.06 6.57
CA ASP A 104 9.83 -6.26 7.87
C ASP A 104 8.90 -5.10 8.19
N TYR A 105 7.60 -5.35 8.07
CA TYR A 105 6.53 -4.39 8.29
C TYR A 105 6.71 -3.56 9.56
N ILE A 106 7.15 -4.16 10.67
CA ILE A 106 7.31 -3.44 11.93
C ILE A 106 8.51 -2.52 11.86
N THR A 107 9.71 -3.07 11.67
CA THR A 107 10.94 -2.28 11.76
C THR A 107 11.07 -1.28 10.62
N ASN A 108 10.62 -1.59 9.41
CA ASN A 108 10.63 -0.64 8.29
C ASN A 108 9.68 0.55 8.54
N ASN A 109 8.53 0.34 9.18
CA ASN A 109 7.62 1.44 9.54
C ASN A 109 7.95 2.12 10.88
N GLN A 110 8.87 1.60 11.70
CA GLN A 110 9.30 2.26 12.95
C GLN A 110 10.24 3.44 12.73
N ILE A 111 10.70 3.66 11.50
CA ILE A 111 11.55 4.78 11.13
C ILE A 111 10.82 6.09 11.44
N ARG A 112 11.53 7.01 12.08
CA ARG A 112 10.94 8.23 12.64
C ARG A 112 10.29 9.10 11.56
N GLU A 113 10.87 9.10 10.38
CA GLU A 113 10.44 9.90 9.23
C GLU A 113 9.22 9.33 8.50
N VAL A 114 8.86 8.06 8.75
CA VAL A 114 7.67 7.45 8.16
C VAL A 114 6.45 7.90 8.97
N ASP A 115 5.49 8.58 8.34
CA ASP A 115 4.34 9.16 9.05
C ASP A 115 3.18 8.17 9.18
N PHE A 116 3.01 7.28 8.20
CA PHE A 116 1.98 6.25 8.21
C PHE A 116 2.45 4.98 7.51
N ALA A 117 1.79 3.87 7.80
CA ALA A 117 2.09 2.58 7.21
C ALA A 117 1.15 2.27 6.03
N THR A 118 1.64 1.47 5.09
CA THR A 118 0.86 0.93 3.97
C THR A 118 0.85 -0.59 4.01
N VAL A 119 -0.18 -1.16 3.41
CA VAL A 119 -0.35 -2.60 3.21
C VAL A 119 -1.10 -2.82 1.89
N HIS A 120 -0.66 -3.79 1.11
CA HIS A 120 -1.29 -4.24 -0.12
C HIS A 120 -2.07 -5.53 0.16
N SER A 121 -2.99 -5.94 -0.73
CA SER A 121 -3.82 -7.13 -0.51
C SER A 121 -4.22 -7.80 -1.82
N TYR A 122 -3.45 -8.82 -2.20
CA TYR A 122 -3.70 -9.66 -3.39
C TYR A 122 -3.75 -11.16 -3.05
N PRO A 123 -4.73 -11.63 -2.26
CA PRO A 123 -4.85 -13.06 -1.94
C PRO A 123 -4.96 -13.98 -3.16
N ASP A 124 -5.53 -13.48 -4.26
CA ASP A 124 -5.68 -14.23 -5.51
C ASP A 124 -4.36 -14.42 -6.28
N GLN A 125 -3.35 -13.58 -6.00
CA GLN A 125 -1.98 -13.76 -6.47
C GLN A 125 -1.16 -14.59 -5.48
N TRP A 126 -1.16 -14.20 -4.21
CA TRP A 126 -0.29 -14.80 -3.19
C TRP A 126 -0.69 -16.22 -2.79
N LEU A 127 -1.98 -16.54 -2.90
CA LEU A 127 -2.57 -17.85 -2.60
C LEU A 127 -3.31 -18.39 -3.84
N SER A 128 -2.69 -18.26 -5.02
CA SER A 128 -3.28 -18.63 -6.32
C SER A 128 -3.74 -20.09 -6.43
N ASN A 129 -3.14 -20.99 -5.63
CA ASN A 129 -3.51 -22.41 -5.56
C ASN A 129 -4.65 -22.71 -4.56
N GLN A 130 -5.13 -21.70 -3.83
CA GLN A 130 -6.17 -21.84 -2.82
C GLN A 130 -7.54 -21.39 -3.36
N ASN A 131 -8.61 -21.90 -2.76
CA ASN A 131 -9.96 -21.47 -3.09
C ASN A 131 -10.28 -20.08 -2.49
N ASN A 132 -11.41 -19.50 -2.91
CA ASN A 132 -11.80 -18.15 -2.49
C ASN A 132 -12.03 -18.01 -0.98
N ASP A 133 -12.53 -19.06 -0.31
CA ASP A 133 -12.83 -19.00 1.12
C ASP A 133 -11.53 -18.92 1.93
N VAL A 134 -10.53 -19.74 1.59
CA VAL A 134 -9.19 -19.67 2.19
C VAL A 134 -8.51 -18.32 1.92
N GLN A 135 -8.66 -17.79 0.71
CA GLN A 135 -8.15 -16.46 0.36
C GLN A 135 -8.80 -15.34 1.19
N LEU A 136 -10.11 -15.45 1.42
CA LEU A 136 -10.87 -14.47 2.20
C LEU A 136 -10.53 -14.56 3.70
N ASP A 137 -10.39 -15.77 4.24
CA ASP A 137 -9.98 -15.99 5.63
C ASP A 137 -8.57 -15.42 5.88
N PHE A 138 -7.63 -15.67 4.96
CA PHE A 138 -6.31 -15.05 5.01
C PHE A 138 -6.42 -13.52 4.99
N LEU A 139 -7.21 -12.94 4.09
CA LEU A 139 -7.40 -11.50 4.00
C LEU A 139 -7.92 -10.89 5.32
N GLN A 140 -8.89 -11.53 5.96
CA GLN A 140 -9.43 -11.07 7.23
C GLN A 140 -8.35 -11.03 8.32
N GLN A 141 -7.53 -12.07 8.40
CA GLN A 141 -6.42 -12.14 9.35
C GLN A 141 -5.31 -11.14 9.01
N TRP A 142 -5.02 -10.97 7.72
CA TRP A 142 -4.06 -9.99 7.20
C TRP A 142 -4.46 -8.58 7.61
N ILE A 143 -5.70 -8.17 7.34
CA ILE A 143 -6.26 -6.88 7.75
C ILE A 143 -6.15 -6.68 9.25
N TYR A 144 -6.63 -7.66 10.05
CA TYR A 144 -6.63 -7.55 11.50
C TYR A 144 -5.22 -7.38 12.07
N ASN A 145 -4.26 -8.21 11.64
CA ASN A 145 -2.88 -8.16 12.13
C ASN A 145 -2.26 -6.78 11.89
N HIS A 146 -2.40 -6.25 10.68
CA HIS A 146 -1.82 -4.95 10.31
C HIS A 146 -2.46 -3.80 11.06
N ILE A 147 -3.78 -3.80 11.24
CA ILE A 147 -4.46 -2.76 12.04
C ILE A 147 -3.96 -2.79 13.49
N VAL A 148 -3.85 -3.98 14.09
CA VAL A 148 -3.39 -4.14 15.47
C VAL A 148 -1.95 -3.68 15.63
N ASP A 149 -1.07 -4.06 14.71
CA ASP A 149 0.34 -3.72 14.80
C ASP A 149 0.59 -2.24 14.47
N ALA A 150 -0.13 -1.65 13.51
CA ALA A 150 -0.13 -0.21 13.28
C ALA A 150 -0.55 0.58 14.52
N GLN A 151 -1.63 0.14 15.19
CA GLN A 151 -2.11 0.77 16.42
C GLN A 151 -1.13 0.63 17.58
N LYS A 152 -0.64 -0.60 17.83
CA LYS A 152 0.03 -0.94 19.11
C LYS A 152 1.55 -0.89 19.04
N ALA A 153 2.13 -1.33 17.93
CA ALA A 153 3.58 -1.41 17.77
C ALA A 153 4.16 -0.16 17.11
N LEU A 154 3.41 0.43 16.17
CA LEU A 154 3.86 1.61 15.43
C LEU A 154 3.31 2.91 16.02
N GLY A 155 2.07 2.90 16.51
CA GLY A 155 1.36 4.13 16.90
C GLY A 155 1.12 5.05 15.70
N LYS A 156 0.97 4.48 14.50
CA LYS A 156 0.84 5.20 13.22
C LYS A 156 -0.46 4.81 12.51
N PRO A 157 -1.06 5.72 11.70
CA PRO A 157 -2.14 5.35 10.82
C PRO A 157 -1.72 4.28 9.81
N ILE A 158 -2.67 3.51 9.29
CA ILE A 158 -2.47 2.57 8.20
C ILE A 158 -3.46 2.81 7.05
N PHE A 159 -2.95 2.75 5.82
CA PHE A 159 -3.74 2.72 4.60
C PHE A 159 -3.62 1.35 3.91
N PHE A 160 -4.76 0.81 3.48
CA PHE A 160 -4.80 -0.31 2.54
C PHE A 160 -4.55 0.25 1.13
N ALA A 161 -3.27 0.46 0.80
CA ALA A 161 -2.83 1.26 -0.34
C ALA A 161 -3.06 0.56 -1.69
N GLU A 162 -3.16 -0.77 -1.69
CA GLU A 162 -3.63 -1.51 -2.83
C GLU A 162 -4.47 -2.72 -2.41
N PHE A 163 -5.55 -2.97 -3.15
CA PHE A 163 -6.28 -4.21 -3.08
C PHE A 163 -7.16 -4.41 -4.32
N GLY A 164 -7.36 -5.65 -4.70
CA GLY A 164 -8.19 -5.98 -5.86
C GLY A 164 -8.50 -7.46 -5.97
N LYS A 165 -9.40 -7.80 -6.90
CA LYS A 165 -9.69 -9.19 -7.29
C LYS A 165 -9.73 -9.27 -8.81
N SER A 166 -8.84 -10.06 -9.39
CA SER A 166 -8.66 -10.09 -10.84
C SER A 166 -9.81 -10.82 -11.55
N LEU A 167 -10.34 -10.21 -12.62
CA LEU A 167 -11.25 -10.83 -13.58
C LEU A 167 -10.62 -12.03 -14.30
N LYS A 168 -9.29 -12.11 -14.30
CA LYS A 168 -8.52 -13.16 -15.00
C LYS A 168 -8.43 -14.47 -14.20
N GLN A 169 -8.93 -14.50 -12.97
CA GLN A 169 -8.99 -15.73 -12.19
C GLN A 169 -9.94 -16.75 -12.87
N PRO A 170 -9.54 -18.03 -13.05
CA PRO A 170 -10.36 -19.01 -13.77
C PRO A 170 -11.78 -19.20 -13.20
N SER A 171 -11.95 -18.96 -11.91
CA SER A 171 -13.22 -19.07 -11.17
C SER A 171 -13.79 -17.72 -10.75
N PHE A 172 -13.42 -16.64 -11.45
CA PHE A 172 -13.84 -15.29 -11.09
C PHE A 172 -15.36 -15.16 -11.05
N ASN A 173 -15.85 -14.57 -9.96
CA ASN A 173 -17.22 -14.10 -9.81
C ASN A 173 -17.17 -12.70 -9.17
N VAL A 174 -17.98 -11.77 -9.67
CA VAL A 174 -18.09 -10.40 -9.11
C VAL A 174 -18.38 -10.40 -7.61
N THR A 175 -19.11 -11.40 -7.11
CA THR A 175 -19.38 -11.58 -5.67
C THR A 175 -18.09 -11.74 -4.85
N GLN A 176 -17.06 -12.40 -5.41
CA GLN A 176 -15.77 -12.57 -4.74
C GLN A 176 -15.01 -11.23 -4.64
N ARG A 177 -15.07 -10.42 -5.71
CA ARG A 177 -14.53 -9.05 -5.69
C ARG A 177 -15.25 -8.22 -4.63
N ASP A 178 -16.58 -8.27 -4.61
CA ASP A 178 -17.39 -7.54 -3.63
C ASP A 178 -17.15 -8.00 -2.19
N GLN A 179 -16.94 -9.29 -1.95
CA GLN A 179 -16.56 -9.83 -0.63
C GLN A 179 -15.23 -9.25 -0.14
N LEU A 180 -14.20 -9.22 -1.01
CA LEU A 180 -12.90 -8.64 -0.70
C LEU A 180 -13.01 -7.15 -0.38
N TYR A 181 -13.70 -6.38 -1.23
CA TYR A 181 -13.91 -4.94 -1.03
C TYR A 181 -14.68 -4.68 0.26
N ASN A 182 -15.75 -5.44 0.50
CA ASN A 182 -16.58 -5.29 1.70
C ASN A 182 -15.79 -5.64 2.97
N ALA A 183 -14.92 -6.64 2.95
CA ALA A 183 -14.08 -6.99 4.10
C ALA A 183 -13.17 -5.80 4.48
N ILE A 184 -12.42 -5.27 3.52
CA ILE A 184 -11.51 -4.13 3.73
C ILE A 184 -12.29 -2.89 4.20
N TYR A 185 -13.36 -2.52 3.50
CA TYR A 185 -14.15 -1.35 3.84
C TYR A 185 -14.85 -1.45 5.19
N SER A 186 -15.33 -2.62 5.58
CA SER A 186 -15.93 -2.85 6.90
C SER A 186 -14.92 -2.68 8.03
N TRP A 187 -13.69 -3.18 7.85
CA TRP A 187 -12.62 -3.00 8.83
C TRP A 187 -12.14 -1.55 8.93
N ILE A 188 -11.97 -0.86 7.80
CA ILE A 188 -11.66 0.57 7.79
C ILE A 188 -12.76 1.35 8.53
N TYR A 189 -14.03 1.09 8.20
CA TYR A 189 -15.15 1.74 8.87
C TYR A 189 -15.15 1.48 10.39
N ARG A 190 -14.97 0.23 10.81
CA ARG A 190 -14.91 -0.15 12.22
C ARG A 190 -13.75 0.55 12.94
N SER A 191 -12.60 0.64 12.30
CA SER A 191 -11.44 1.33 12.86
C SER A 191 -11.72 2.82 13.01
N VAL A 192 -12.11 3.51 11.94
CA VAL A 192 -12.38 4.96 11.98
C VAL A 192 -13.48 5.30 13.00
N SER A 193 -14.56 4.53 13.05
CA SER A 193 -15.68 4.77 13.99
C SER A 193 -15.31 4.58 15.47
N THR A 194 -14.16 3.94 15.75
CA THR A 194 -13.65 3.72 17.11
C THR A 194 -12.33 4.46 17.39
N GLY A 195 -11.86 5.32 16.47
CA GLY A 195 -10.58 6.03 16.61
C GLY A 195 -9.35 5.13 16.46
N GLY A 196 -9.46 4.03 15.72
CA GLY A 196 -8.38 3.11 15.41
C GLY A 196 -7.51 3.54 14.22
N ALA A 197 -6.41 2.83 14.00
CA ALA A 197 -5.34 3.19 13.07
C ALA A 197 -5.68 3.11 11.58
N ALA A 198 -6.61 2.25 11.13
CA ALA A 198 -6.96 2.19 9.71
C ALA A 198 -7.69 3.46 9.28
N ALA A 199 -7.04 4.23 8.39
CA ALA A 199 -7.44 5.57 7.99
C ALA A 199 -8.07 5.61 6.58
N GLY A 200 -7.89 4.57 5.78
CA GLY A 200 -8.45 4.53 4.43
C GLY A 200 -7.99 3.33 3.62
N GLY A 201 -8.47 3.28 2.37
CA GLY A 201 -8.08 2.26 1.40
C GLY A 201 -8.18 2.78 -0.02
N LEU A 202 -7.28 2.33 -0.87
CA LEU A 202 -7.14 2.67 -2.28
C LEU A 202 -7.21 1.36 -3.07
N PHE A 203 -8.26 1.20 -3.88
CA PHE A 203 -8.41 -0.01 -4.67
C PHE A 203 -7.53 0.08 -5.92
N TRP A 204 -6.98 -1.06 -6.33
CA TRP A 204 -6.29 -1.22 -7.60
C TRP A 204 -7.25 -1.83 -8.62
N GLN A 205 -7.54 -1.22 -9.76
CA GLN A 205 -7.24 0.18 -10.12
C GLN A 205 -8.42 0.81 -10.87
N GLN A 206 -8.48 2.14 -10.88
CA GLN A 206 -9.47 2.84 -11.70
C GLN A 206 -8.98 2.96 -13.14
N LEU A 207 -9.81 2.52 -14.09
CA LEU A 207 -9.68 2.91 -15.50
C LEU A 207 -10.88 3.74 -15.93
N VAL A 208 -10.73 4.44 -17.06
CA VAL A 208 -11.84 5.14 -17.73
C VAL A 208 -12.11 4.48 -19.09
N GLN A 209 -13.28 4.79 -19.66
CA GLN A 209 -13.66 4.27 -20.98
C GLN A 209 -12.61 4.61 -22.05
N GLY A 210 -12.34 3.65 -22.94
CA GLY A 210 -11.32 3.78 -23.99
C GLY A 210 -9.89 3.39 -23.57
N MET A 211 -9.68 2.94 -22.32
CA MET A 211 -8.39 2.48 -21.82
C MET A 211 -8.23 0.95 -21.83
N ASP A 212 -8.93 0.23 -22.73
CA ASP A 212 -8.93 -1.25 -22.74
C ASP A 212 -7.53 -1.87 -22.84
N ALA A 213 -6.58 -1.19 -23.50
CA ALA A 213 -5.20 -1.64 -23.62
C ALA A 213 -4.43 -1.70 -22.29
N TYR A 214 -4.93 -1.04 -21.25
CA TYR A 214 -4.32 -0.99 -19.91
C TYR A 214 -4.99 -1.96 -18.91
N LYS A 215 -5.95 -2.77 -19.35
CA LYS A 215 -6.66 -3.73 -18.50
C LYS A 215 -5.72 -4.84 -18.02
N ASP A 216 -5.40 -4.82 -16.74
CA ASP A 216 -4.64 -5.88 -16.07
C ASP A 216 -5.54 -6.94 -15.43
N GLY A 217 -6.86 -6.76 -15.44
CA GLY A 217 -7.87 -7.63 -14.85
C GLY A 217 -8.38 -7.11 -13.50
N TYR A 218 -7.77 -6.08 -12.91
CA TYR A 218 -8.22 -5.49 -11.65
C TYR A 218 -9.07 -4.24 -11.86
N GLU A 219 -9.20 -3.76 -13.09
CA GLU A 219 -9.84 -2.50 -13.39
C GLU A 219 -11.26 -2.38 -12.84
N VAL A 220 -11.58 -1.18 -12.37
CA VAL A 220 -12.94 -0.72 -12.07
C VAL A 220 -13.19 0.56 -12.86
N ILE A 221 -14.21 0.53 -13.71
CA ILE A 221 -14.65 1.70 -14.48
C ILE A 221 -15.78 2.37 -13.69
N LEU A 222 -15.47 3.46 -12.98
CA LEU A 222 -16.43 4.10 -12.07
C LEU A 222 -17.70 4.63 -12.75
N THR A 223 -17.64 4.91 -14.05
CA THR A 223 -18.81 5.35 -14.84
C THR A 223 -19.73 4.20 -15.25
N GLU A 224 -19.31 2.96 -15.04
CA GLU A 224 -20.11 1.77 -15.36
C GLU A 224 -20.79 1.22 -14.09
N PRO A 225 -22.13 1.08 -14.09
CA PRO A 225 -22.84 0.63 -12.90
C PRO A 225 -22.49 -0.83 -12.58
N SER A 226 -21.90 -1.06 -11.42
CA SER A 226 -21.63 -2.40 -10.87
C SER A 226 -21.88 -2.44 -9.37
N SER A 227 -21.98 -3.65 -8.81
CA SER A 227 -22.04 -3.83 -7.35
C SER A 227 -20.78 -3.31 -6.66
N THR A 228 -19.60 -3.52 -7.25
CA THR A 228 -18.34 -3.00 -6.73
C THR A 228 -18.31 -1.46 -6.70
N VAL A 229 -18.79 -0.79 -7.75
CA VAL A 229 -18.89 0.69 -7.77
C VAL A 229 -19.83 1.21 -6.68
N ARG A 230 -20.92 0.47 -6.36
CA ARG A 230 -21.79 0.82 -5.23
C ARG A 230 -21.08 0.70 -3.88
N LEU A 231 -20.23 -0.33 -3.68
CA LEU A 231 -19.44 -0.47 -2.47
C LEU A 231 -18.43 0.68 -2.31
N ILE A 232 -17.68 1.01 -3.37
CA ILE A 232 -16.72 2.12 -3.37
C ILE A 232 -17.42 3.44 -3.05
N THR A 233 -18.52 3.74 -3.75
CA THR A 233 -19.29 4.97 -3.55
C THR A 233 -19.91 5.03 -2.15
N GLY A 234 -20.41 3.90 -1.65
CA GLY A 234 -20.96 3.77 -0.30
C GLY A 234 -19.90 4.06 0.77
N GLN A 235 -18.73 3.44 0.65
CA GLN A 235 -17.63 3.65 1.59
C GLN A 235 -17.15 5.11 1.59
N ALA A 236 -16.99 5.72 0.41
CA ALA A 236 -16.59 7.12 0.30
C ALA A 236 -17.57 8.08 1.01
N LYS A 237 -18.88 7.80 0.91
CA LYS A 237 -19.92 8.56 1.63
C LYS A 237 -19.90 8.32 3.13
N ILE A 238 -19.62 7.09 3.57
CA ILE A 238 -19.52 6.77 5.00
C ILE A 238 -18.33 7.51 5.62
N LEU A 239 -17.15 7.43 4.99
CA LEU A 239 -15.93 8.05 5.53
C LEU A 239 -15.99 9.59 5.51
N SER A 240 -16.77 10.21 4.62
CA SER A 240 -16.92 11.67 4.62
C SER A 240 -17.62 12.21 5.88
N ILE A 241 -18.45 11.39 6.56
CA ILE A 241 -19.11 11.75 7.82
C ILE A 241 -18.09 11.82 8.97
N TYR A 242 -17.05 11.01 8.92
CA TYR A 242 -16.04 10.92 9.99
C TYR A 242 -14.85 11.87 9.79
N ARG A 243 -14.78 12.63 8.68
CA ARG A 243 -13.75 13.64 8.41
C ARG A 243 -13.84 14.88 9.32
N SER A 244 -14.87 14.99 10.17
CA SER A 244 -15.23 16.22 10.91
C SER A 244 -15.01 16.15 12.42
N ARG A 245 -14.22 15.18 12.92
CA ARG A 245 -13.86 15.04 14.34
C ARG A 245 -12.35 15.00 14.50
#